data_AF-A0A4U8U920-F1
#
_entry.id   AF-A0A4U8U920-F1
#
_cell.length_a   1.000
_cell.length_b   1.000
_cell.length_c   1.000
_cell.angle_alpha   90.00
_cell.angle_beta   90.00
_cell.angle_gamma   90.00
#
_symmetry.space_group_name_H-M   'P 1'
#
loop_
_entity.id
_entity.type
_entity.pdbx_description
1 polymer ?
#
loop_
_entity_poly.entity_id
_entity_poly.type
_entity_poly.pdbx_seq_one_letter_code
_entity_poly.pdbx_strand_id
1 'polypeptide(L)'
;MAEKEIKKKCFGDEISIRAEKLRLFEKLEKEVILKRAICEVDFNLEKNQKYNVASKDIEKEISNIGIDKIEFLNKLNILRANNEATIENAKYLFLTEEKEYIEISKYIKANIGGKIPIAIQTTLLTNILWLKLGKLSKNYNGLLIFKPDTRAKISAALNLYQHNIDLQEELKKRKSQGLSEKICLQILSEIKEYEQKPEEINENNIDSLENISGRDLDYFIERQQKREQEVENLKNENEKKENDNKQLKEEREQLLKIQEEKSREIKELRILNKKANYRIRLKDYRKKKCLRIKKKLTNYYQKNKSQIINGIIVSIILGVIVFIVKFIWGHI
;
A
#
# COMPACT_ATOMS: atom_id res chain seq x y z
N MET A 1 5.99 33.42 -4.48
CA MET A 1 7.28 33.02 -3.87
C MET A 1 7.87 34.11 -2.98
N ALA A 2 8.23 35.30 -3.51
CA ALA A 2 8.87 36.37 -2.73
C ALA A 2 8.06 36.85 -1.51
N GLU A 3 6.72 36.91 -1.59
CA GLU A 3 5.89 37.33 -0.47
C GLU A 3 5.88 36.33 0.70
N LYS A 4 5.91 35.02 0.43
CA LYS A 4 6.00 33.98 1.46
C LYS A 4 7.36 34.06 2.18
N GLU A 5 8.45 34.32 1.45
CA GLU A 5 9.78 34.51 2.03
C GLU A 5 9.91 35.80 2.87
N ILE A 6 9.36 36.92 2.40
CA ILE A 6 9.36 38.18 3.17
C ILE A 6 8.55 38.03 4.46
N LYS A 7 7.36 37.43 4.40
CA LYS A 7 6.53 37.17 5.59
C LYS A 7 7.26 36.28 6.60
N LYS A 8 8.00 35.28 6.12
CA LYS A 8 8.81 34.38 6.95
C LYS A 8 10.02 35.08 7.58
N LYS A 9 10.70 35.95 6.82
CA LYS A 9 11.88 36.72 7.26
C LYS A 9 11.52 37.82 8.25
N CYS A 10 10.32 38.38 8.13
CA CYS A 10 9.80 39.45 8.98
C CYS A 10 8.89 38.93 10.11
N PHE A 11 8.80 37.61 10.31
CA PHE A 11 8.01 36.97 11.37
C PHE A 11 6.55 37.45 11.48
N GLY A 12 5.93 37.83 10.35
CA GLY A 12 4.54 38.29 10.34
C GLY A 12 4.31 39.73 10.81
N ASP A 13 5.34 40.49 11.21
CA ASP A 13 5.19 41.90 11.59
C ASP A 13 4.89 42.77 10.36
N GLU A 14 3.72 43.40 10.32
CA GLU A 14 3.23 44.14 9.15
C GLU A 14 4.15 45.31 8.77
N ILE A 15 4.73 45.99 9.75
CA ILE A 15 5.62 47.14 9.52
C ILE A 15 6.93 46.66 8.90
N SER A 16 7.54 45.60 9.44
CA SER A 16 8.75 44.99 8.91
C SER A 16 8.55 44.38 7.52
N ILE A 17 7.38 43.75 7.27
CA ILE A 17 7.02 43.25 5.94
C ILE A 17 6.93 44.41 4.94
N ARG A 18 6.31 45.53 5.32
CA ARG A 18 6.18 46.71 4.46
C ARG A 18 7.54 47.31 4.13
N ALA A 19 8.42 47.42 5.12
CA ALA A 19 9.78 47.92 4.97
C ALA A 19 10.64 47.02 4.08
N GLU A 20 10.54 45.69 4.22
CA GLU A 20 11.32 44.75 3.42
C GLU A 20 10.77 44.63 1.98
N LYS A 21 9.44 44.76 1.79
CA LYS A 21 8.84 44.95 0.46
C LYS A 21 9.40 46.23 -0.19
N LEU A 22 9.46 47.34 0.55
CA LEU A 22 10.02 48.60 0.07
C LEU A 22 11.50 48.46 -0.32
N ARG A 23 12.32 47.80 0.51
CA ARG A 23 13.72 47.50 0.18
C ARG A 23 13.88 46.59 -1.03
N LEU A 24 13.00 45.62 -1.22
CA LEU A 24 13.01 44.79 -2.42
C LEU A 24 12.70 45.63 -3.65
N PHE A 25 11.69 46.51 -3.58
CA PHE A 25 11.38 47.45 -4.66
C PHE A 25 12.53 48.42 -4.93
N GLU A 26 13.14 49.00 -3.91
CA GLU A 26 14.34 49.85 -4.04
C GLU A 26 15.54 49.07 -4.61
N LYS A 27 15.70 47.80 -4.27
CA LYS A 27 16.72 46.93 -4.87
C LYS A 27 16.43 46.63 -6.32
N LEU A 28 15.18 46.34 -6.69
CA LEU A 28 14.78 46.15 -8.08
C LEU A 28 14.92 47.44 -8.88
N GLU A 29 14.69 48.59 -8.24
CA GLU A 29 14.87 49.92 -8.81
C GLU A 29 16.35 50.32 -8.92
N LYS A 30 17.25 49.75 -8.08
CA LYS A 30 18.72 49.91 -8.18
C LYS A 30 19.38 48.90 -9.12
N GLU A 31 18.88 47.66 -9.17
CA GLU A 31 19.23 46.61 -10.13
C GLU A 31 18.54 46.91 -11.48
N VAL A 32 18.83 48.09 -12.01
CA VAL A 32 18.41 48.53 -13.34
C VAL A 32 19.16 47.73 -14.39
N ILE A 33 18.81 46.45 -14.54
CA ILE A 33 19.25 45.61 -15.67
C ILE A 33 18.61 46.10 -16.99
N LEU A 34 17.64 47.03 -16.94
CA LEU A 34 16.89 47.49 -18.12
C LEU A 34 17.37 48.82 -18.74
N LYS A 35 17.72 49.88 -18.00
CA LYS A 35 18.17 51.15 -18.63
C LYS A 35 19.56 51.04 -19.25
N ARG A 36 20.53 50.38 -18.60
CA ARG A 36 21.93 50.41 -19.05
C ARG A 36 22.10 49.80 -20.45
N ALA A 37 21.52 48.62 -20.68
CA ALA A 37 21.60 47.92 -21.96
C ALA A 37 20.80 48.59 -23.09
N ILE A 38 19.71 49.32 -22.78
CA ILE A 38 18.89 50.02 -23.79
C ILE A 38 19.49 51.38 -24.14
N CYS A 39 20.00 52.13 -23.16
CA CYS A 39 20.61 53.45 -23.38
C CYS A 39 21.92 53.38 -24.17
N GLU A 40 22.65 52.26 -24.11
CA GLU A 40 23.93 52.04 -24.83
C GLU A 40 23.75 51.57 -26.29
N VAL A 41 22.50 51.39 -26.75
CA VAL A 41 22.21 50.95 -28.13
C VAL A 41 22.32 52.14 -29.09
N ASP A 42 23.38 52.14 -29.88
CA ASP A 42 23.52 53.06 -31.00
C ASP A 42 22.78 52.53 -32.24
N PHE A 43 21.66 53.18 -32.56
CA PHE A 43 20.83 52.84 -33.72
C PHE A 43 21.36 53.41 -35.05
N ASN A 44 22.41 54.25 -35.02
CA ASN A 44 23.04 54.82 -36.21
C ASN A 44 24.14 53.90 -36.80
N LEU A 45 24.56 52.86 -36.08
CA LEU A 45 25.51 51.87 -36.58
C LEU A 45 24.93 51.10 -37.78
N GLU A 46 25.68 50.97 -38.87
CA GLU A 46 25.25 50.29 -40.12
C GLU A 46 24.67 48.89 -39.89
N LYS A 47 25.30 48.10 -39.01
CA LYS A 47 24.85 46.74 -38.64
C LYS A 47 23.45 46.69 -38.01
N ASN A 48 22.99 47.80 -37.42
CA ASN A 48 21.72 47.92 -36.71
C ASN A 48 20.62 48.51 -37.60
N GLN A 49 20.97 49.10 -38.75
CA GLN A 49 20.00 49.75 -39.65
C GLN A 49 18.92 48.79 -40.16
N LYS A 50 19.25 47.51 -40.37
CA LYS A 50 18.29 46.47 -40.78
C LYS A 50 17.19 46.16 -39.76
N TYR A 51 17.36 46.59 -38.50
CA TYR A 51 16.38 46.44 -37.43
C TYR A 51 15.87 47.80 -36.96
N ASN A 52 16.30 48.88 -37.60
CA ASN A 52 15.87 50.22 -37.29
C ASN A 52 14.44 50.40 -37.80
N VAL A 53 13.57 50.78 -36.88
CA VAL A 53 12.15 50.99 -37.08
C VAL A 53 11.83 52.48 -37.23
N ALA A 54 12.79 53.37 -36.92
CA ALA A 54 12.64 54.79 -37.13
C ALA A 54 12.78 55.12 -38.63
N SER A 55 11.78 54.75 -39.42
CA SER A 55 11.54 55.44 -40.69
C SER A 55 10.57 56.59 -40.39
N LYS A 56 10.82 57.72 -41.04
CA LYS A 56 10.04 58.97 -40.94
C LYS A 56 8.54 58.84 -41.27
N ASP A 57 8.05 57.62 -41.47
CA ASP A 57 6.68 57.28 -41.86
C ASP A 57 5.81 56.99 -40.62
N ILE A 58 6.38 56.41 -39.55
CA ILE A 58 5.67 56.16 -38.28
C ILE A 58 5.27 57.49 -37.62
N GLU A 59 6.19 58.47 -37.63
CA GLU A 59 5.97 59.79 -37.05
C GLU A 59 4.87 60.58 -37.79
N LYS A 60 4.70 60.33 -39.10
CA LYS A 60 3.68 61.00 -39.92
C LYS A 60 2.30 60.40 -39.73
N GLU A 61 2.19 59.08 -39.59
CA GLU A 61 0.90 58.40 -39.45
C GLU A 61 0.35 58.42 -38.03
N ILE A 62 1.18 58.49 -37.00
CA ILE A 62 0.71 58.52 -35.61
C ILE A 62 0.89 59.91 -35.01
N SER A 63 -0.01 60.80 -35.39
CA SER A 63 0.07 62.28 -35.27
C SER A 63 0.16 62.85 -33.84
N ASN A 64 0.30 62.04 -32.79
CA ASN A 64 0.26 62.48 -31.38
C ASN A 64 1.22 61.72 -30.44
N ILE A 65 2.24 61.05 -30.96
CA ILE A 65 3.08 60.17 -30.15
C ILE A 65 4.43 60.82 -29.80
N GLY A 66 4.87 60.66 -28.56
CA GLY A 66 6.17 61.11 -28.09
C GLY A 66 7.33 60.38 -28.79
N ILE A 67 8.23 61.16 -29.40
CA ILE A 67 9.45 60.69 -30.11
C ILE A 67 10.25 59.71 -29.24
N ASP A 68 10.34 59.98 -27.94
CA ASP A 68 11.04 59.14 -26.95
C ASP A 68 10.52 57.69 -26.92
N LYS A 69 9.22 57.48 -27.14
CA LYS A 69 8.59 56.14 -27.13
C LYS A 69 8.96 55.35 -28.38
N ILE A 70 8.99 56.02 -29.53
CA ILE A 70 9.42 55.44 -30.80
C ILE A 70 10.90 55.07 -30.71
N GLU A 71 11.74 55.96 -30.19
CA GLU A 71 13.16 55.71 -29.99
C GLU A 71 13.40 54.51 -29.04
N PHE A 72 12.66 54.43 -27.94
CA PHE A 72 12.73 53.30 -27.02
C PHE A 72 12.38 51.97 -27.69
N LEU A 73 11.24 51.90 -28.39
CA LEU A 73 10.81 50.68 -29.07
C LEU A 73 11.79 50.29 -30.19
N ASN A 74 12.38 51.27 -30.86
CA ASN A 74 13.39 51.05 -31.88
C ASN A 74 14.67 50.41 -31.31
N LYS A 75 15.21 50.98 -30.22
CA LYS A 75 16.37 50.40 -29.51
C LYS A 75 16.09 48.98 -29.03
N LEU A 76 14.89 48.74 -28.52
CA LEU A 76 14.47 47.40 -28.11
C LEU A 76 14.34 46.44 -29.30
N ASN A 77 13.86 46.90 -30.45
CA ASN A 77 13.78 46.10 -31.66
C ASN A 77 15.17 45.64 -32.13
N ILE A 78 16.14 46.55 -32.08
CA ILE A 78 17.55 46.28 -32.39
C ILE A 78 18.14 45.26 -31.41
N LEU A 79 17.94 45.46 -30.10
CA LEU A 79 18.42 44.52 -29.07
C LEU A 79 17.87 43.10 -29.21
N ARG A 80 16.64 42.98 -29.72
CA ARG A 80 15.97 41.69 -29.93
C ARG A 80 16.33 41.05 -31.27
N ALA A 81 16.93 41.79 -32.21
CA ALA A 81 17.09 41.38 -33.60
C ALA A 81 15.78 40.78 -34.16
N ASN A 82 14.68 41.52 -33.99
CA ASN A 82 13.31 41.01 -33.96
C ASN A 82 12.76 40.39 -35.26
N ASN A 83 13.54 40.34 -36.34
CA ASN A 83 13.11 39.75 -37.62
C ASN A 83 12.81 38.24 -37.48
N GLU A 84 13.43 37.54 -36.53
CA GLU A 84 13.18 36.11 -36.27
C GLU A 84 12.75 35.79 -34.83
N ALA A 85 12.64 36.80 -33.97
CA ALA A 85 12.39 36.58 -32.55
C ALA A 85 10.94 36.11 -32.30
N THR A 86 10.81 35.05 -31.50
CA THR A 86 9.59 34.53 -30.91
C THR A 86 9.63 34.74 -29.39
N ILE A 87 8.54 34.43 -28.69
CA ILE A 87 8.48 34.60 -27.22
C ILE A 87 9.53 33.71 -26.52
N GLU A 88 9.91 32.60 -27.15
CA GLU A 88 10.79 31.58 -26.57
C GLU A 88 12.28 31.85 -26.78
N ASN A 89 12.65 32.57 -27.84
CA ASN A 89 14.04 32.85 -28.16
C ASN A 89 14.41 34.34 -27.96
N ALA A 90 13.44 35.20 -27.66
CA ALA A 90 13.70 36.61 -27.40
C ALA A 90 14.43 36.77 -26.06
N LYS A 91 15.63 37.36 -26.10
CA LYS A 91 16.41 37.70 -24.90
C LYS A 91 15.72 38.74 -24.02
N TYR A 92 14.92 39.62 -24.62
CA TYR A 92 14.22 40.70 -23.93
C TYR A 92 12.75 40.72 -24.35
N LEU A 93 11.84 40.89 -23.38
CA LEU A 93 10.42 41.12 -23.60
C LEU A 93 10.05 42.45 -22.95
N PHE A 94 9.29 43.29 -23.65
CA PHE A 94 8.75 44.51 -23.07
C PHE A 94 7.27 44.34 -22.81
N LEU A 95 6.94 44.27 -21.52
CA LEU A 95 5.58 44.14 -21.02
C LEU A 95 5.08 45.53 -20.62
N THR A 96 3.97 45.96 -21.22
CA THR A 96 3.35 47.24 -20.93
C THR A 96 1.86 47.19 -21.20
N GLU A 97 1.09 47.95 -20.41
CA GLU A 97 -0.34 48.21 -20.64
C GLU A 97 -0.58 49.63 -21.17
N GLU A 98 0.48 50.38 -21.44
CA GLU A 98 0.39 51.73 -21.96
C GLU A 98 0.01 51.71 -23.44
N LYS A 99 -1.15 52.32 -23.75
CA LYS A 99 -1.79 52.24 -25.07
C LYS A 99 -0.88 52.72 -26.21
N GLU A 100 -0.16 53.81 -26.00
CA GLU A 100 0.71 54.40 -27.02
C GLU A 100 1.82 53.42 -27.45
N TYR A 101 2.52 52.78 -26.50
CA TYR A 101 3.54 51.76 -26.83
C TYR A 101 2.94 50.57 -27.58
N ILE A 102 1.72 50.15 -27.23
CA ILE A 102 1.02 49.03 -27.86
C ILE A 102 0.63 49.39 -29.31
N GLU A 103 0.11 50.60 -29.54
CA GLU A 103 -0.30 51.08 -30.86
C GLU A 103 0.90 51.18 -31.81
N ILE A 104 1.99 51.84 -31.38
CA ILE A 104 3.23 51.90 -32.14
C ILE A 104 3.73 50.48 -32.43
N SER A 105 3.76 49.61 -31.42
CA SER A 105 4.25 48.25 -31.61
C SER A 105 3.40 47.42 -32.58
N LYS A 106 2.07 47.61 -32.63
CA LYS A 106 1.20 46.93 -33.59
C LYS A 106 1.48 47.40 -35.01
N TYR A 107 1.65 48.70 -35.18
CA TYR A 107 2.02 49.32 -36.45
C TYR A 107 3.34 48.76 -36.97
N ILE A 108 4.37 48.75 -36.11
CA ILE A 108 5.69 48.20 -36.43
C ILE A 108 5.60 46.74 -36.86
N LYS A 109 4.86 45.91 -36.10
CA LYS A 109 4.71 44.49 -36.42
C LYS A 109 4.11 44.28 -37.80
N ALA A 110 3.08 45.06 -38.16
CA ALA A 110 2.38 44.93 -39.44
C ALA A 110 3.27 45.27 -40.64
N ASN A 111 4.15 46.26 -40.50
CA ASN A 111 4.95 46.78 -41.61
C ASN A 111 6.37 46.18 -41.73
N ILE A 112 6.95 45.71 -40.61
CA ILE A 112 8.35 45.21 -40.57
C ILE A 112 8.42 43.67 -40.51
N GLY A 113 7.28 42.98 -40.35
CA GLY A 113 7.22 41.52 -40.50
C GLY A 113 7.70 40.71 -39.29
N GLY A 114 7.69 41.28 -38.09
CA GLY A 114 8.06 40.58 -36.86
C GLY A 114 7.04 39.51 -36.43
N LYS A 115 7.51 38.35 -35.96
CA LYS A 115 6.63 37.26 -35.47
C LYS A 115 5.84 37.68 -34.23
N ILE A 116 6.41 38.54 -33.39
CA ILE A 116 5.78 39.05 -32.15
C ILE A 116 5.84 40.58 -32.06
N PRO A 117 4.84 41.22 -31.42
CA PRO A 117 4.92 42.65 -31.13
C PRO A 117 6.13 42.98 -30.24
N ILE A 118 6.73 44.17 -30.44
CA ILE A 118 7.80 44.69 -29.60
C ILE A 118 7.29 44.95 -28.17
N ALA A 119 6.13 45.62 -28.06
CA ALA A 119 5.41 45.84 -26.81
C ALA A 119 4.28 44.82 -26.68
N ILE A 120 4.29 44.07 -25.58
CA ILE A 120 3.37 42.95 -25.35
C ILE A 120 2.52 43.27 -24.13
N GLN A 121 1.21 43.13 -24.27
CA GLN A 121 0.30 43.20 -23.12
C GLN A 121 0.42 41.94 -22.28
N THR A 122 0.23 42.08 -20.97
CA THR A 122 0.27 40.96 -20.03
C THR A 122 -0.72 39.89 -20.45
N THR A 123 -1.93 40.32 -20.82
CA THR A 123 -3.01 39.46 -21.30
C THR A 123 -2.62 38.65 -22.54
N LEU A 124 -1.93 39.25 -23.51
CA LEU A 124 -1.47 38.57 -24.71
C LEU A 124 -0.39 37.53 -24.40
N LEU A 125 0.59 37.86 -23.55
CA LEU A 125 1.62 36.91 -23.14
C LEU A 125 1.00 35.74 -22.37
N THR A 126 0.12 36.03 -21.42
CA THR A 126 -0.62 35.04 -20.65
C THR A 126 -1.40 34.12 -21.58
N ASN A 127 -2.12 34.65 -22.57
CA ASN A 127 -2.85 33.85 -23.54
C ASN A 127 -1.93 32.96 -24.39
N ILE A 128 -0.78 33.46 -24.83
CA ILE A 128 0.18 32.65 -25.62
C ILE A 128 0.80 31.55 -24.77
N LEU A 129 1.11 31.82 -23.50
CA LEU A 129 1.58 30.80 -22.57
C LEU A 129 0.48 29.75 -22.33
N TRP A 130 -0.76 30.17 -22.09
CA TRP A 130 -1.90 29.26 -21.97
C TRP A 130 -2.16 28.42 -23.22
N LEU A 131 -2.02 29.03 -24.41
CA LEU A 131 -2.11 28.36 -25.71
C LEU A 131 -1.03 27.29 -25.87
N LYS A 132 0.22 27.60 -25.49
CA LYS A 132 1.33 26.65 -25.56
C LYS A 132 1.22 25.53 -24.53
N LEU A 133 0.58 25.81 -23.40
CA LEU A 133 0.30 24.83 -22.35
C LEU A 133 -0.89 23.90 -22.69
N GLY A 134 -1.79 24.31 -23.59
CA GLY A 134 -3.02 23.56 -23.92
C GLY A 134 -3.09 23.08 -25.37
N LYS A 135 -2.93 21.76 -25.59
CA LYS A 135 -3.13 21.10 -26.89
C LYS A 135 -4.52 21.44 -27.49
N LEU A 136 -4.55 21.71 -28.79
CA LEU A 136 -5.78 21.90 -29.57
C LEU A 136 -6.64 20.62 -29.57
N SER A 137 -7.97 20.79 -29.55
CA SER A 137 -8.91 19.67 -29.72
C SER A 137 -8.80 19.09 -31.14
N LYS A 138 -8.78 17.76 -31.29
CA LYS A 138 -8.73 17.10 -32.61
C LYS A 138 -9.96 17.39 -33.49
N ASN A 139 -11.09 17.79 -32.91
CA ASN A 139 -12.37 17.86 -33.64
C ASN A 139 -13.02 19.24 -33.71
N TYR A 140 -12.43 20.28 -33.12
CA TYR A 140 -12.92 21.66 -33.25
C TYR A 140 -11.77 22.67 -33.15
N ASN A 141 -11.79 23.71 -33.99
CA ASN A 141 -10.88 24.86 -33.99
C ASN A 141 -11.04 25.77 -32.74
N GLY A 142 -11.15 25.18 -31.55
CA GLY A 142 -11.28 25.88 -30.28
C GLY A 142 -10.28 25.35 -29.27
N LEU A 143 -9.79 26.22 -28.38
CA LEU A 143 -8.92 25.80 -27.29
C LEU A 143 -9.71 24.97 -26.28
N LEU A 144 -9.18 23.82 -25.88
CA LEU A 144 -9.78 22.98 -24.84
C LEU A 144 -9.99 23.77 -23.54
N ILE A 145 -9.13 24.75 -23.25
CA ILE A 145 -9.23 25.62 -22.06
C ILE A 145 -10.49 26.49 -22.01
N PHE A 146 -11.24 26.68 -23.09
CA PHE A 146 -12.51 27.42 -23.02
C PHE A 146 -13.69 26.54 -22.58
N LYS A 147 -13.53 25.20 -22.63
CA LYS A 147 -14.55 24.29 -22.11
C LYS A 147 -14.62 24.41 -20.59
N PRO A 148 -15.82 24.62 -19.99
CA PRO A 148 -15.99 24.67 -18.53
C PRO A 148 -15.31 23.50 -17.82
N ASP A 149 -15.49 22.27 -18.31
CA ASP A 149 -14.93 21.06 -17.70
C ASP A 149 -13.40 21.05 -17.70
N THR A 150 -12.77 21.48 -18.79
CA THR A 150 -11.30 21.56 -18.87
C THR A 150 -10.75 22.63 -17.93
N ARG A 151 -11.44 23.77 -17.77
CA ARG A 151 -11.06 24.78 -16.78
C ARG A 151 -11.18 24.26 -15.35
N ALA A 152 -12.26 23.55 -15.05
CA ALA A 152 -12.47 22.95 -13.74
C ALA A 152 -11.35 21.96 -13.41
N LYS A 153 -10.97 21.08 -14.35
CA LYS A 153 -9.86 20.13 -14.17
C LYS A 153 -8.50 20.81 -13.98
N ILE A 154 -8.20 21.83 -14.77
CA ILE A 154 -6.96 22.62 -14.61
C ILE A 154 -6.93 23.29 -13.23
N SER A 155 -8.03 23.92 -12.83
CA SER A 155 -8.13 24.58 -11.52
C SER A 155 -7.98 23.59 -10.38
N ALA A 156 -8.60 22.41 -10.47
CA ALA A 156 -8.48 21.35 -9.47
C ALA A 156 -7.03 20.85 -9.36
N ALA A 157 -6.38 20.56 -10.49
CA ALA A 157 -4.98 20.12 -10.51
C ALA A 157 -4.02 21.17 -9.90
N LEU A 158 -4.23 22.45 -10.21
CA LEU A 158 -3.42 23.54 -9.63
C LEU A 158 -3.64 23.67 -8.11
N ASN A 159 -4.88 23.55 -7.64
CA ASN A 159 -5.19 23.59 -6.21
C ASN A 159 -4.54 22.42 -5.46
N LEU A 160 -4.64 21.20 -6.00
CA LEU A 160 -3.99 20.02 -5.44
C LEU A 160 -2.48 20.17 -5.40
N TYR A 161 -1.87 20.67 -6.49
CA TYR A 161 -0.44 20.91 -6.55
C TYR A 161 0.03 21.92 -5.49
N GLN A 162 -0.68 23.05 -5.34
CA GLN A 162 -0.35 24.04 -4.32
C GLN A 162 -0.52 23.49 -2.90
N HIS A 163 -1.59 22.74 -2.66
CA HIS A 163 -1.84 22.07 -1.40
C HIS A 163 -0.74 21.07 -1.04
N ASN A 164 -0.31 20.24 -2.00
CA ASN A 164 0.78 19.28 -1.82
C ASN A 164 2.12 19.97 -1.50
N ILE A 165 2.41 21.12 -2.11
CA ILE A 165 3.58 21.93 -1.76
C ILE A 165 3.50 22.37 -0.29
N ASP A 166 2.35 22.90 0.13
CA ASP A 166 2.17 23.40 1.49
C ASP A 166 2.30 22.25 2.52
N LEU A 167 1.75 21.06 2.23
CA LEU A 167 1.94 19.85 3.04
C LEU A 167 3.41 19.40 3.10
N GLN A 168 4.14 19.43 1.98
CA GLN A 168 5.56 19.06 1.96
C GLN A 168 6.42 20.05 2.76
N GLU A 169 6.12 21.34 2.70
CA GLU A 169 6.79 22.34 3.53
C GLU A 169 6.51 22.13 5.01
N GLU A 170 5.26 21.82 5.38
CA GLU A 170 4.90 21.51 6.76
C GLU A 170 5.57 20.22 7.25
N LEU A 171 5.61 19.18 6.41
CA LEU A 171 6.27 17.92 6.73
C LEU A 171 7.77 18.13 7.02
N LYS A 172 8.44 18.98 6.24
CA LYS A 172 9.84 19.37 6.50
C LYS A 172 10.00 20.04 7.87
N LYS A 173 9.04 20.90 8.28
CA LYS A 173 9.04 21.53 9.61
C LYS A 173 8.83 20.49 10.71
N ARG A 174 7.84 19.61 10.60
CA ARG A 174 7.57 18.55 11.59
C ARG A 174 8.74 17.56 11.71
N LYS A 175 9.41 17.23 10.60
CA LYS A 175 10.66 16.45 10.61
C LYS A 175 11.73 17.10 11.49
N SER A 176 11.93 18.41 11.36
CA SER A 176 12.88 19.15 12.20
C SER A 176 12.47 19.23 13.69
N GLN A 177 11.19 19.03 14.00
CA GLN A 177 10.65 19.00 15.35
C GLN A 177 10.65 17.59 15.98
N GLY A 178 11.24 16.59 15.31
CA GLY A 178 11.42 15.23 15.84
C GLY A 178 10.48 14.17 15.27
N LEU A 179 9.72 14.46 14.21
CA LEU A 179 8.93 13.44 13.52
C LEU A 179 9.86 12.37 12.88
N SER A 180 9.52 11.10 13.07
CA SER A 180 10.30 9.96 12.55
C SER A 180 10.52 10.05 11.04
N GLU A 181 11.76 9.81 10.60
CA GLU A 181 12.12 9.83 9.17
C GLU A 181 11.35 8.79 8.36
N LYS A 182 11.11 7.61 8.93
CA LYS A 182 10.31 6.55 8.31
C LYS A 182 8.89 7.03 8.01
N ILE A 183 8.24 7.66 9.00
CA ILE A 183 6.89 8.22 8.86
C ILE A 183 6.89 9.34 7.81
N CYS A 184 7.91 10.20 7.82
CA CYS A 184 8.04 11.26 6.81
C CYS A 184 8.12 10.71 5.38
N LEU A 185 8.89 9.64 5.17
CA LEU A 185 9.01 9.02 3.84
C LEU A 185 7.67 8.43 3.37
N GLN A 186 6.93 7.78 4.27
CA GLN A 186 5.61 7.22 3.97
C GLN A 186 4.57 8.29 3.65
N ILE A 187 4.55 9.39 4.41
CA ILE A 187 3.65 10.52 4.13
C ILE A 187 4.03 11.18 2.80
N LEU A 188 5.33 11.34 2.51
CA LEU A 188 5.79 11.92 1.25
C LEU A 188 5.38 11.07 0.04
N SER A 189 5.43 9.74 0.13
CA SER A 189 4.92 8.88 -0.94
C SER A 189 3.42 9.06 -1.15
N GLU A 190 2.64 9.15 -0.07
CA GLU A 190 1.18 9.35 -0.17
C GLU A 190 0.83 10.69 -0.81
N ILE A 191 1.49 11.79 -0.39
CA ILE A 191 1.25 13.11 -1.00
C ILE A 191 1.52 13.08 -2.52
N LYS A 192 2.57 12.37 -2.95
CA LYS A 192 2.92 12.25 -4.38
C LYS A 192 1.91 11.44 -5.19
N GLU A 193 1.25 10.45 -4.59
CA GLU A 193 0.20 9.68 -5.28
C GLU A 193 -0.99 10.56 -5.66
N TYR A 194 -1.19 11.68 -4.97
CA TYR A 194 -2.27 12.63 -5.23
C TYR A 194 -1.89 13.77 -6.18
N GLU A 195 -0.66 13.83 -6.67
CA GLU A 195 -0.30 14.72 -7.77
C GLU A 195 -0.93 14.19 -9.08
N GLN A 196 -1.94 14.90 -9.58
CA GLN A 196 -2.66 14.54 -10.80
C GLN A 196 -2.50 15.62 -11.86
N LYS A 197 -2.31 15.22 -13.10
CA LYS A 197 -2.39 16.13 -14.25
C LYS A 197 -3.87 16.42 -14.56
N PRO A 198 -4.20 17.58 -15.16
CA PRO A 198 -5.58 17.91 -15.53
C PRO A 198 -6.26 16.84 -16.40
N GLU A 199 -5.50 16.14 -17.24
CA GLU A 199 -6.01 15.06 -18.11
C GLU A 199 -6.37 13.78 -17.36
N GLU A 200 -5.77 13.57 -16.18
CA GLU A 200 -5.96 12.38 -15.35
C GLU A 200 -7.21 12.52 -14.45
N ILE A 201 -7.70 13.75 -14.24
CA ILE A 201 -8.91 14.02 -13.45
C ILE A 201 -10.17 13.63 -14.24
N ASN A 202 -10.96 12.73 -13.67
CA ASN A 202 -12.20 12.20 -14.24
C ASN A 202 -13.23 11.92 -13.14
N GLU A 203 -14.45 11.53 -13.51
CA GLU A 203 -15.55 11.30 -12.57
C GLU A 203 -15.23 10.21 -11.53
N ASN A 204 -14.36 9.24 -11.87
CA ASN A 204 -14.04 8.14 -10.96
C ASN A 204 -13.04 8.51 -9.86
N ASN A 205 -12.25 9.57 -10.05
CA ASN A 205 -11.25 9.99 -9.06
C ASN A 205 -11.56 11.32 -8.38
N ILE A 206 -12.57 12.07 -8.85
CA ILE A 206 -12.88 13.40 -8.32
C ILE A 206 -13.23 13.37 -6.83
N ASP A 207 -14.04 12.40 -6.40
CA ASP A 207 -14.42 12.22 -4.99
C ASP A 207 -13.19 11.92 -4.11
N SER A 208 -12.24 11.15 -4.64
CA SER A 208 -11.01 10.81 -3.91
C SER A 208 -10.11 12.03 -3.74
N LEU A 209 -10.01 12.86 -4.79
CA LEU A 209 -9.22 14.08 -4.77
C LEU A 209 -9.84 15.17 -3.88
N GLU A 210 -11.16 15.31 -3.91
CA GLU A 210 -11.89 16.26 -3.07
C GLU A 210 -11.68 15.95 -1.58
N ASN A 211 -11.80 14.67 -1.21
CA ASN A 211 -11.58 14.20 0.16
C ASN A 211 -10.18 14.49 0.73
N ILE A 212 -9.20 14.76 -0.14
CA ILE A 212 -7.81 15.00 0.22
C ILE A 212 -7.47 16.49 0.18
N SER A 213 -8.04 17.23 -0.78
CA SER A 213 -7.81 18.66 -0.97
C SER A 213 -8.12 19.54 0.25
N GLY A 214 -8.88 19.02 1.22
CA GLY A 214 -9.21 19.67 2.49
C GLY A 214 -8.56 19.06 3.73
N ARG A 215 -7.62 18.12 3.60
CA ARG A 215 -6.95 17.46 4.74
C ARG A 215 -5.65 18.16 5.06
N ASP A 216 -5.35 18.34 6.34
CA ASP A 216 -4.07 18.87 6.79
C ASP A 216 -3.03 17.75 6.98
N LEU A 217 -1.80 18.14 7.33
CA LEU A 217 -0.73 17.20 7.58
C LEU A 217 -1.04 16.25 8.76
N ASP A 218 -1.77 16.73 9.77
CA ASP A 218 -2.10 15.96 10.97
C ASP A 218 -2.97 14.74 10.63
N TYR A 219 -3.90 14.86 9.69
CA TYR A 219 -4.62 13.71 9.14
C TYR A 219 -3.69 12.59 8.63
N PHE A 220 -2.64 12.94 7.87
CA PHE A 220 -1.70 11.95 7.35
C PHE A 220 -0.85 11.33 8.47
N ILE A 221 -0.45 12.12 9.45
CA ILE A 221 0.33 11.66 10.61
C ILE A 221 -0.49 10.65 11.42
N GLU A 222 -1.72 11.00 11.81
CA GLU A 222 -2.60 10.10 12.56
C GLU A 222 -2.85 8.80 11.82
N ARG A 223 -3.05 8.88 10.49
CA ARG A 223 -3.28 7.70 9.65
C ARG A 223 -2.08 6.76 9.62
N GLN A 224 -0.84 7.28 9.61
CA GLN A 224 0.36 6.43 9.71
C GLN A 224 0.50 5.82 11.10
N GLN A 225 0.26 6.61 12.15
CA GLN A 225 0.35 6.12 13.53
C GLN A 225 -0.64 4.99 13.80
N LYS A 226 -1.89 5.10 13.32
CA LYS A 226 -2.88 4.02 13.41
C LYS A 226 -2.40 2.75 12.69
N ARG A 227 -1.84 2.89 11.48
CA ARG A 227 -1.28 1.74 10.75
C ARG A 227 -0.11 1.09 11.48
N GLU A 228 0.78 1.87 12.09
CA GLU A 228 1.87 1.32 12.90
C GLU A 228 1.35 0.56 14.13
N GLN A 229 0.32 1.09 14.82
CA GLN A 229 -0.33 0.41 15.93
C GLN A 229 -1.01 -0.91 15.51
N GLU A 230 -1.72 -0.91 14.38
CA GLU A 230 -2.35 -2.12 13.84
C GLU A 230 -1.31 -3.19 13.49
N VAL A 231 -0.20 -2.80 12.85
CA VAL A 231 0.89 -3.73 12.52
C VAL A 231 1.51 -4.33 13.78
N GLU A 232 1.71 -3.52 14.83
CA GLU A 232 2.26 -4.00 16.09
C GLU A 232 1.30 -4.97 16.80
N ASN A 233 0.00 -4.65 16.81
CA ASN A 233 -1.03 -5.53 17.36
C ASN A 233 -1.05 -6.88 16.63
N LEU A 234 -0.97 -6.87 15.29
CA LEU A 234 -0.94 -8.08 14.48
C LEU A 234 0.32 -8.93 14.74
N LYS A 235 1.47 -8.30 14.98
CA LYS A 235 2.70 -9.01 15.37
C LYS A 235 2.53 -9.70 16.72
N ASN A 236 2.03 -8.98 17.72
CA ASN A 236 1.80 -9.53 19.06
C ASN A 236 0.80 -10.69 19.04
N GLU A 237 -0.27 -10.57 18.24
CA GLU A 237 -1.23 -11.67 18.05
C GLU A 237 -0.59 -12.88 17.36
N ASN A 238 0.28 -12.66 16.37
CA ASN A 238 0.98 -13.74 15.69
C ASN A 238 1.97 -14.45 16.63
N GLU A 239 2.75 -13.71 17.42
CA GLU A 239 3.65 -14.30 18.41
C GLU A 239 2.90 -15.14 19.44
N LYS A 240 1.75 -14.65 19.91
CA LYS A 240 0.87 -15.40 20.81
C LYS A 240 0.38 -16.69 20.17
N LYS A 241 -0.12 -16.61 18.92
CA LYS A 241 -0.58 -17.79 18.17
C LYS A 241 0.56 -18.79 17.93
N GLU A 242 1.78 -18.34 17.68
CA GLU A 242 2.94 -19.22 17.53
C GLU A 242 3.28 -19.97 18.83
N ASN A 243 3.23 -19.28 19.97
CA ASN A 243 3.44 -19.90 21.27
C ASN A 243 2.33 -20.91 21.61
N ASP A 244 1.06 -20.54 21.38
CA ASP A 244 -0.08 -21.45 21.56
C ASP A 244 0.10 -22.72 20.67
N ASN A 245 0.57 -22.55 19.43
CA ASN A 245 0.84 -23.66 18.53
C ASN A 245 1.96 -24.59 19.02
N LYS A 246 3.01 -24.02 19.63
CA LYS A 246 4.09 -24.82 20.25
C LYS A 246 3.56 -25.64 21.42
N GLN A 247 2.79 -25.02 22.32
CA GLN A 247 2.18 -25.72 23.46
C GLN A 247 1.25 -26.85 23.00
N LEU A 248 0.37 -26.59 22.03
CA LEU A 248 -0.53 -27.62 21.49
C LEU A 248 0.23 -28.79 20.84
N LYS A 249 1.38 -28.54 20.20
CA LYS A 249 2.24 -29.60 19.67
C LYS A 249 2.83 -30.46 20.79
N GLU A 250 3.33 -29.84 21.85
CA GLU A 250 3.87 -30.54 23.02
C GLU A 250 2.80 -31.38 23.72
N GLU A 251 1.61 -30.82 23.94
CA GLU A 251 0.46 -31.56 24.50
C GLU A 251 0.07 -32.75 23.63
N ARG A 252 0.02 -32.56 22.30
CA ARG A 252 -0.28 -33.64 21.37
C ARG A 252 0.75 -34.76 21.43
N GLU A 253 2.04 -34.43 21.53
CA GLU A 253 3.10 -35.44 21.68
C GLU A 253 2.99 -36.20 23.00
N GLN A 254 2.66 -35.52 24.10
CA GLN A 254 2.43 -36.17 25.40
C GLN A 254 1.23 -37.12 25.34
N LEU A 255 0.12 -36.69 24.74
CA LEU A 255 -1.08 -37.52 24.57
C LEU A 255 -0.80 -38.76 23.72
N LEU A 256 0.01 -38.64 22.66
CA LEU A 256 0.42 -39.77 21.84
C LEU A 256 1.23 -40.79 22.65
N LYS A 257 2.19 -40.33 23.48
CA LYS A 257 2.98 -41.21 24.36
C LYS A 257 2.08 -41.97 25.34
N ILE A 258 1.14 -41.27 25.99
CA ILE A 258 0.18 -41.90 26.91
C ILE A 258 -0.70 -42.92 26.19
N GLN A 259 -1.15 -42.61 24.97
CA GLN A 259 -1.97 -43.52 24.17
C GLN A 259 -1.21 -44.79 23.78
N GLU A 260 0.07 -44.66 23.43
CA GLU A 260 0.94 -45.80 23.15
C GLU A 260 1.15 -46.68 24.38
N GLU A 261 1.42 -46.09 25.55
CA GLU A 261 1.56 -46.83 26.81
C GLU A 261 0.30 -47.61 27.17
N LYS A 262 -0.87 -46.96 27.12
CA LYS A 262 -2.16 -47.64 27.34
C LYS A 262 -2.40 -48.78 26.34
N SER A 263 -2.02 -48.59 25.08
CA SER A 263 -2.12 -49.63 24.06
C SER A 263 -1.24 -50.84 24.38
N ARG A 264 -0.02 -50.62 24.90
CA ARG A 264 0.87 -51.70 25.36
C ARG A 264 0.28 -52.43 26.56
N GLU A 265 -0.18 -51.69 27.57
CA GLU A 265 -0.80 -52.26 28.77
C GLU A 265 -2.03 -53.12 28.44
N ILE A 266 -2.91 -52.66 27.56
CA ILE A 266 -4.06 -53.43 27.08
C ILE A 266 -3.62 -54.73 26.39
N LYS A 267 -2.55 -54.70 25.58
CA LYS A 267 -2.01 -55.91 24.93
C LYS A 267 -1.47 -56.90 25.96
N GLU A 268 -0.75 -56.43 26.96
CA GLU A 268 -0.22 -57.26 28.03
C GLU A 268 -1.34 -57.91 28.86
N LEU A 269 -2.34 -57.13 29.26
CA LEU A 269 -3.52 -57.63 29.97
C LEU A 269 -4.25 -58.69 29.14
N ARG A 270 -4.40 -58.51 27.83
CA ARG A 270 -4.99 -59.53 26.93
C ARG A 270 -4.20 -60.83 26.94
N ILE A 271 -2.86 -60.76 26.92
CA ILE A 271 -2.00 -61.95 26.99
C ILE A 271 -2.14 -62.65 28.34
N LEU A 272 -2.13 -61.88 29.43
CA LEU A 272 -2.25 -62.40 30.79
C LEU A 272 -3.59 -63.11 30.99
N ASN A 273 -4.67 -62.49 30.50
CA ASN A 273 -6.02 -63.03 30.57
C ASN A 273 -6.17 -64.31 29.73
N LYS A 274 -5.56 -64.37 28.53
CA LYS A 274 -5.46 -65.63 27.75
C LYS A 274 -4.74 -66.73 28.52
N LYS A 275 -3.61 -66.42 29.18
CA LYS A 275 -2.87 -67.39 30.01
C LYS A 275 -3.70 -67.87 31.21
N ALA A 276 -4.41 -66.96 31.89
CA ALA A 276 -5.29 -67.29 33.01
C ALA A 276 -6.43 -68.22 32.57
N ASN A 277 -7.11 -67.88 31.48
CA ASN A 277 -8.19 -68.71 30.91
C ASN A 277 -7.69 -70.10 30.49
N TYR A 278 -6.49 -70.18 29.91
CA TYR A 278 -5.86 -71.47 29.60
C TYR A 278 -5.64 -72.31 30.86
N ARG A 279 -5.10 -71.71 31.93
CA ARG A 279 -4.88 -72.41 33.23
C ARG A 279 -6.19 -72.92 33.83
N ILE A 280 -7.27 -72.13 33.77
CA ILE A 280 -8.61 -72.53 34.23
C ILE A 280 -9.10 -73.76 33.45
N ARG A 281 -9.07 -73.70 32.10
CA ARG A 281 -9.45 -74.84 31.24
C ARG A 281 -8.65 -76.09 31.56
N LEU A 282 -7.35 -75.94 31.85
CA LEU A 282 -6.47 -77.06 32.18
C LEU A 282 -6.83 -77.69 33.53
N LYS A 283 -7.16 -76.88 34.54
CA LYS A 283 -7.67 -77.37 35.84
C LYS A 283 -8.99 -78.12 35.67
N ASP A 284 -9.93 -77.57 34.90
CA ASP A 284 -11.21 -78.21 34.63
C ASP A 284 -11.06 -79.54 33.90
N TYR A 285 -10.16 -79.58 32.90
CA TYR A 285 -9.83 -80.82 32.20
C TYR A 285 -9.27 -81.88 33.14
N ARG A 286 -8.30 -81.52 34.01
CA ARG A 286 -7.74 -82.43 35.02
C ARG A 286 -8.82 -82.94 35.99
N LYS A 287 -9.71 -82.05 36.45
CA LYS A 287 -10.83 -82.41 37.34
C LYS A 287 -11.78 -83.41 36.67
N LYS A 288 -12.19 -83.14 35.42
CA LYS A 288 -13.02 -84.05 34.62
C LYS A 288 -12.32 -85.41 34.40
N LYS A 289 -11.02 -85.42 34.13
CA LYS A 289 -10.24 -86.67 33.98
C LYS A 289 -10.20 -87.47 35.28
N CYS A 290 -9.96 -86.83 36.41
CA CYS A 290 -9.99 -87.49 37.73
C CYS A 290 -11.37 -88.07 38.05
N LEU A 291 -12.45 -87.33 37.77
CA LEU A 291 -13.82 -87.82 37.95
C LEU A 291 -14.10 -89.06 37.08
N ARG A 292 -13.65 -89.07 35.82
CA ARG A 292 -13.77 -90.24 34.93
C ARG A 292 -13.02 -91.46 35.49
N ILE A 293 -11.79 -91.26 35.97
CA ILE A 293 -10.98 -92.33 36.57
C ILE A 293 -11.65 -92.85 37.84
N LYS A 294 -12.12 -91.97 38.72
CA LYS A 294 -12.85 -92.35 39.94
C LYS A 294 -14.09 -93.16 39.62
N LYS A 295 -14.88 -92.75 38.61
CA LYS A 295 -16.07 -93.48 38.15
C LYS A 295 -15.72 -94.88 37.60
N LYS A 296 -14.62 -95.00 36.84
CA LYS A 296 -14.13 -96.30 36.37
C LYS A 296 -13.71 -97.20 37.53
N LEU A 297 -13.00 -96.67 38.51
CA LEU A 297 -12.59 -97.40 39.72
C LEU A 297 -13.81 -97.85 40.53
N THR A 298 -14.79 -96.98 40.78
CA THR A 298 -16.00 -97.38 41.52
C THR A 298 -16.80 -98.44 40.79
N ASN A 299 -16.93 -98.33 39.46
CA ASN A 299 -17.60 -99.35 38.65
C ASN A 299 -16.83 -100.69 38.70
N TYR A 300 -15.50 -100.65 38.67
CA TYR A 300 -14.64 -101.84 38.80
C TYR A 300 -14.82 -102.50 40.17
N TYR A 301 -14.78 -101.72 41.26
CA TYR A 301 -15.03 -102.21 42.62
C TYR A 301 -16.44 -102.81 42.79
N GLN A 302 -17.47 -102.16 42.25
CA GLN A 302 -18.84 -102.69 42.29
C GLN A 302 -18.97 -104.02 41.52
N LYS A 303 -18.33 -104.10 40.34
CA LYS A 303 -18.33 -105.33 39.52
C LYS A 303 -17.62 -106.49 40.24
N ASN A 304 -16.45 -106.25 40.83
CA ASN A 304 -15.74 -107.27 41.61
C ASN A 304 -16.51 -107.67 42.87
N LYS A 305 -17.13 -106.73 43.58
CA LYS A 305 -17.97 -107.04 44.75
C LYS A 305 -19.16 -107.93 44.36
N SER A 306 -19.83 -107.63 43.25
CA SER A 306 -20.90 -108.47 42.71
C SER A 306 -20.40 -109.87 42.32
N GLN A 307 -19.22 -109.99 41.70
CA GLN A 307 -18.63 -111.29 41.37
C GLN A 307 -18.28 -112.12 42.62
N ILE A 308 -17.74 -111.50 43.67
CA ILE A 308 -17.44 -112.18 44.94
C ILE A 308 -18.73 -112.67 45.60
N ILE A 309 -19.77 -111.82 45.65
CA ILE A 309 -21.08 -112.21 46.22
C ILE A 309 -21.69 -113.35 45.41
N ASN A 310 -21.68 -113.29 44.08
CA ASN A 310 -22.17 -114.37 43.24
C ASN A 310 -21.37 -115.67 43.43
N GLY A 311 -20.04 -115.58 43.61
CA GLY A 311 -19.19 -116.73 43.92
C GLY A 311 -19.54 -117.39 45.26
N ILE A 312 -19.82 -116.59 46.29
CA ILE A 312 -20.28 -117.09 47.60
C ILE A 312 -21.66 -117.76 47.48
N ILE A 313 -22.59 -117.17 46.73
CA ILE A 313 -23.92 -117.76 46.52
C ILE A 313 -23.80 -119.11 45.80
N VAL A 314 -22.97 -119.19 44.75
CA VAL A 314 -22.73 -120.43 44.00
C VAL A 314 -22.09 -121.49 44.90
N SER A 315 -21.12 -121.14 45.76
CA SER A 315 -20.50 -122.10 46.67
C SER A 315 -21.47 -122.62 47.73
N ILE A 316 -22.37 -121.77 48.25
CA ILE A 316 -23.46 -122.19 49.15
C ILE A 316 -24.40 -123.18 48.44
N ILE A 317 -24.83 -122.86 47.21
CA ILE A 317 -25.72 -123.74 46.42
C ILE A 317 -25.04 -125.10 46.17
N LEU A 318 -23.77 -125.10 45.75
CA LEU A 318 -22.99 -126.33 45.58
C LEU A 318 -22.85 -127.12 46.89
N GLY A 319 -22.63 -126.43 48.01
CA GLY A 319 -22.59 -127.06 49.33
C GLY A 319 -23.91 -127.74 49.70
N VAL A 320 -25.05 -127.09 49.41
CA VAL A 320 -26.39 -127.66 49.62
C VAL A 320 -26.62 -128.87 48.71
N ILE A 321 -26.23 -128.80 47.43
CA ILE A 321 -26.34 -129.94 46.50
C ILE A 321 -25.51 -131.12 46.97
N VAL A 322 -24.24 -130.89 47.37
CA VAL A 322 -23.37 -131.96 47.91
C VAL A 322 -23.95 -132.55 49.19
N PHE A 323 -24.53 -131.72 50.05
CA PHE A 323 -25.22 -132.20 51.26
C PHE A 323 -26.43 -133.07 50.92
N ILE A 324 -27.27 -132.67 49.97
CA ILE A 324 -28.41 -133.45 49.49
C ILE A 324 -27.95 -134.78 48.88
N VAL A 325 -26.91 -134.76 48.03
CA VAL A 325 -26.35 -135.98 47.42
C VAL A 325 -25.81 -136.92 48.49
N LYS A 326 -25.06 -136.42 49.49
CA LYS A 326 -24.61 -137.24 50.62
C LYS A 326 -25.76 -137.79 51.46
N PHE A 327 -26.81 -137.00 51.67
CA PHE A 327 -27.98 -137.43 52.44
C PHE A 327 -28.76 -138.55 51.71
N ILE A 328 -28.88 -138.46 50.39
CA ILE A 328 -29.52 -139.50 49.56
C ILE A 328 -28.69 -140.78 49.51
N TRP A 329 -27.36 -140.68 49.39
CA TRP A 329 -26.47 -141.85 49.34
C TRP A 329 -26.19 -142.51 50.70
N GLY A 330 -26.36 -141.79 51.81
CA GLY A 330 -26.24 -142.37 53.15
C GLY A 330 -27.44 -143.20 53.61
N HIS A 331 -28.50 -143.26 52.80
CA HIS A 331 -29.76 -143.97 53.08
C HIS A 331 -30.04 -145.13 52.11
N ILE A 332 -29.07 -145.50 51.28
CA ILE A 332 -29.04 -146.69 50.41
C ILE A 332 -27.91 -147.58 50.92
#